data_AF-A0A6A2WJ55-F1
#
_entry.id   AF-A0A6A2WJ55-F1
#
_cell.length_a   1.000
_cell.length_b   1.000
_cell.length_c   1.000
_cell.angle_alpha   90.00
_cell.angle_beta   90.00
_cell.angle_gamma   90.00
#
_symmetry.space_group_name_H-M   'P 1'
#
loop_
_entity.id
_entity.type
_entity.pdbx_description
1 polymer ?
#
loop_
_entity_poly.entity_id
_entity_poly.type
_entity_poly.pdbx_seq_one_letter_code
_entity_poly.pdbx_strand_id
1 'polypeptide(L)'
;MFWHLVTIKKNILNAIGAAIYRKPICNDRYEKRSKNVPPLCEESDDPNAAWNVPLQACMHKVPEDSTERGSIWPAQWPERLEQPPYWLNDQEEFTADYNNWKTFVYQSYLNEMGIDWSSVRNVMDMKAVYGGYVLFNLYSYDIIH
;
A
#
# COMPACT_ATOMS: atom_id res chain seq x y z
N MET A 1 -22.19 3.44 -7.21
CA MET A 1 -21.04 2.73 -6.60
C MET A 1 -21.52 1.87 -5.44
N PHE A 2 -21.01 0.64 -5.32
CA PHE A 2 -21.40 -0.31 -4.27
C PHE A 2 -20.28 -0.44 -3.25
N TRP A 3 -20.29 0.44 -2.24
CA TRP A 3 -19.37 0.35 -1.11
C TRP A 3 -20.13 -0.12 0.13
N HIS A 4 -19.56 -1.06 0.85
CA HIS A 4 -20.09 -1.55 2.13
C HIS A 4 -19.40 -0.81 3.28
N LEU A 5 -20.16 -0.08 4.10
CA LEU A 5 -19.63 0.53 5.31
C LEU A 5 -19.19 -0.58 6.28
N VAL A 6 -17.90 -0.63 6.60
CA VAL A 6 -17.35 -1.63 7.52
C VAL A 6 -17.42 -1.13 8.95
N THR A 7 -16.95 0.09 9.20
CA THR A 7 -16.93 0.65 10.54
C THR A 7 -16.75 2.17 10.50
N ILE A 8 -17.17 2.82 11.57
CA ILE A 8 -16.84 4.22 11.84
C ILE A 8 -16.11 4.24 13.17
N LYS A 9 -14.89 4.77 13.18
CA LYS A 9 -14.06 4.93 14.37
C LYS A 9 -13.93 6.41 14.68
N LYS A 10 -14.09 6.78 15.94
CA LYS A 10 -13.95 8.16 16.41
C LYS A 10 -12.93 8.19 17.52
N ASN A 11 -11.88 8.98 17.35
CA ASN A 11 -10.91 9.26 18.38
C ASN A 11 -11.44 10.40 19.25
N ILE A 12 -11.69 10.13 20.53
CA ILE A 12 -12.28 11.08 21.47
C ILE A 12 -11.27 12.15 21.87
N LEU A 13 -9.98 11.82 21.93
CA LEU A 13 -8.91 12.73 22.37
C LEU A 13 -8.66 13.86 21.35
N ASN A 14 -8.66 13.52 20.06
CA ASN A 14 -8.36 14.48 18.98
C ASN A 14 -9.61 14.89 18.17
N ALA A 15 -10.80 14.41 18.57
CA ALA A 15 -12.08 14.62 17.87
C ALA A 15 -12.13 14.17 16.38
N ILE A 16 -11.14 13.40 15.91
CA ILE A 16 -11.06 12.90 14.54
C ILE A 16 -11.96 11.66 14.37
N GLY A 17 -12.76 11.62 13.30
CA GLY A 17 -13.54 10.46 12.90
C GLY A 17 -13.10 9.92 11.53
N ALA A 18 -13.09 8.59 11.39
CA ALA A 18 -12.81 7.90 10.14
C ALA A 18 -13.91 6.87 9.86
N ALA A 19 -14.37 6.82 8.61
CA ALA A 19 -15.29 5.80 8.12
C ALA A 19 -14.56 4.91 7.12
N ILE A 20 -14.63 3.59 7.32
CA ILE A 20 -13.98 2.60 6.48
C ILE A 20 -15.04 1.95 5.60
N TYR A 21 -14.84 2.03 4.29
CA TYR A 21 -15.71 1.44 3.28
C TYR A 21 -14.95 0.34 2.52
N ARG A 22 -15.63 -0.76 2.23
CA ARG A 22 -15.09 -1.89 1.47
C ARG A 22 -15.75 -1.99 0.10
N LYS A 23 -14.95 -2.22 -0.94
CA LYS A 23 -15.44 -2.57 -2.28
C LYS A 23 -16.21 -3.91 -2.26
N PRO A 24 -17.00 -4.24 -3.29
CA PRO A 24 -17.58 -5.57 -3.45
C PRO A 24 -16.50 -6.65 -3.51
N ILE A 25 -16.84 -7.88 -3.11
CA ILE A 25 -15.93 -9.04 -3.13
C ILE A 25 -15.92 -9.77 -4.47
N CYS A 26 -16.85 -9.45 -5.38
CA CYS A 26 -16.97 -10.04 -6.70
C CYS A 26 -17.61 -9.05 -7.69
N ASN A 27 -17.56 -9.36 -8.98
CA ASN A 27 -18.00 -8.49 -10.06
C ASN A 27 -19.52 -8.47 -10.32
N ASP A 28 -20.30 -9.41 -9.76
CA ASP A 28 -21.77 -9.47 -9.87
C ASP A 28 -22.48 -8.12 -9.68
N ARG A 29 -22.01 -7.34 -8.70
CA ARG A 29 -22.60 -6.04 -8.36
C ARG A 29 -22.30 -4.98 -9.42
N TYR A 30 -21.16 -5.07 -10.10
CA TYR A 30 -20.81 -4.18 -11.18
C TYR A 30 -21.60 -4.50 -12.45
N GLU A 31 -21.89 -5.78 -12.70
CA GLU A 31 -22.69 -6.22 -13.85
C GLU A 31 -24.17 -5.86 -13.70
N LYS A 32 -24.72 -6.01 -12.49
CA LYS A 32 -26.15 -5.77 -12.19
C LYS A 32 -26.48 -4.30 -11.93
N ARG A 33 -25.58 -3.36 -12.20
CA ARG A 33 -25.79 -1.93 -11.92
C ARG A 33 -26.82 -1.33 -12.88
N SER A 34 -27.77 -0.57 -12.34
CA SER A 34 -28.77 0.15 -13.14
C SER A 34 -28.19 1.35 -13.90
N LYS A 35 -27.10 1.94 -13.39
CA LYS A 35 -26.36 3.04 -14.03
C LYS A 35 -24.88 2.71 -14.09
N ASN A 36 -24.31 2.85 -15.27
CA ASN A 36 -22.90 2.63 -15.54
C ASN A 36 -22.06 3.89 -15.20
N VAL A 37 -22.06 4.31 -13.93
CA VAL A 37 -21.38 5.54 -13.48
C VAL A 37 -20.64 5.32 -12.13
N PRO A 38 -19.31 5.48 -12.07
CA PRO A 38 -18.40 5.60 -13.23
C PRO A 38 -18.35 4.29 -14.06
N PRO A 39 -17.88 4.36 -15.32
CA PRO A 39 -17.68 3.17 -16.14
C PRO A 39 -16.63 2.21 -15.59
N LEU A 40 -16.64 0.97 -16.10
CA LEU A 40 -15.48 0.09 -15.88
C LEU A 40 -14.33 0.58 -16.76
N CYS A 41 -13.09 0.41 -16.30
CA CYS A 41 -11.92 0.72 -17.11
C CYS A 41 -11.80 -0.25 -18.30
N GLU A 42 -11.18 0.19 -19.39
CA GLU A 42 -10.87 -0.66 -20.55
C GLU A 42 -9.87 -1.75 -20.13
N GLU A 43 -9.90 -2.91 -20.78
CA GLU A 43 -8.99 -4.02 -20.45
C GLU A 43 -7.51 -3.69 -20.75
N SER A 44 -7.27 -2.68 -21.58
CA SER A 44 -5.94 -2.16 -21.85
C SER A 44 -5.39 -1.24 -20.75
N ASP A 45 -6.24 -0.76 -19.83
CA ASP A 45 -5.80 0.05 -18.70
C ASP A 45 -5.18 -0.87 -17.64
N ASP A 46 -3.89 -0.67 -17.36
CA ASP A 46 -3.18 -1.52 -16.40
C ASP A 46 -3.52 -1.11 -14.96
N PRO A 47 -4.23 -1.95 -14.17
CA PRO A 47 -4.57 -1.64 -12.78
C PRO A 47 -3.34 -1.54 -11.86
N ASN A 48 -2.17 -2.00 -12.32
CA ASN A 48 -0.91 -2.00 -11.56
C ASN A 48 -0.03 -0.81 -11.86
N ALA A 49 -0.32 -0.05 -12.92
CA ALA A 49 0.48 1.09 -13.32
C ALA A 49 0.38 2.21 -12.27
N ALA A 50 1.52 2.53 -11.65
CA ALA A 50 1.58 3.46 -10.54
C ALA A 50 2.15 4.84 -10.92
N TRP A 51 2.94 4.92 -11.99
CA TRP A 51 3.69 6.14 -12.34
C TRP A 51 3.47 6.56 -13.79
N ASN A 52 3.46 7.88 -14.02
CA ASN A 52 3.29 8.48 -15.34
C ASN A 52 2.03 8.04 -16.10
N VAL A 53 0.99 7.61 -15.37
CA VAL A 53 -0.32 7.24 -15.94
C VAL A 53 -1.35 8.34 -15.69
N PRO A 54 -2.08 8.79 -16.74
CA PRO A 54 -3.18 9.74 -16.56
C PRO A 54 -4.29 9.17 -15.67
N LEU A 55 -4.82 9.98 -14.77
CA LEU A 55 -5.98 9.58 -13.96
C LEU A 55 -7.21 9.42 -14.85
N GLN A 56 -7.90 8.30 -14.69
CA GLN A 56 -9.15 8.01 -15.39
C GLN A 56 -10.33 7.93 -14.43
N ALA A 57 -11.48 8.43 -14.86
CA ALA A 57 -12.73 8.39 -14.10
C ALA A 57 -13.47 7.05 -14.30
N CYS A 58 -12.79 5.93 -14.09
CA CYS A 58 -13.31 4.57 -14.26
C CYS A 58 -13.01 3.68 -13.04
N MET A 59 -13.59 2.47 -13.00
CA MET A 59 -13.34 1.46 -11.97
C MET A 59 -12.82 0.17 -12.59
N HIS A 60 -11.72 -0.35 -12.06
CA HIS A 60 -11.27 -1.71 -12.36
C HIS A 60 -12.19 -2.76 -11.73
N LYS A 61 -12.31 -3.91 -12.39
CA LYS A 61 -12.99 -5.10 -11.85
C LYS A 61 -12.25 -5.62 -10.61
N VAL A 62 -12.98 -6.36 -9.77
CA VAL A 62 -12.35 -7.12 -8.69
C VAL A 62 -11.58 -8.27 -9.32
N PRO A 63 -10.33 -8.55 -8.87
CA PRO A 63 -9.58 -9.72 -9.33
C PRO A 63 -10.37 -11.01 -9.12
N GLU A 64 -10.36 -11.90 -10.12
CA GLU A 64 -11.04 -13.20 -10.05
C GLU A 64 -10.03 -14.36 -9.96
N ASP A 65 -8.85 -14.19 -10.55
CA ASP A 65 -7.78 -15.17 -10.48
C ASP A 65 -6.94 -14.97 -9.20
N SER A 66 -6.64 -16.07 -8.50
CA SER A 66 -5.73 -16.08 -7.34
C SER A 66 -4.33 -15.54 -7.61
N THR A 67 -3.88 -15.54 -8.86
CA THR A 67 -2.57 -15.03 -9.27
C THR A 67 -2.57 -13.52 -9.52
N GLU A 68 -3.74 -12.91 -9.76
CA GLU A 68 -3.87 -11.48 -9.97
C GLU A 68 -3.55 -10.70 -8.70
N ARG A 69 -2.92 -9.53 -8.85
CA ARG A 69 -2.64 -8.64 -7.72
C ARG A 69 -3.94 -8.19 -7.04
N GLY A 70 -4.01 -8.36 -5.73
CA GLY A 70 -5.14 -7.94 -4.90
C GLY A 70 -6.19 -9.01 -4.65
N SER A 71 -5.97 -10.24 -5.14
CA SER A 71 -6.78 -11.43 -4.81
C SER A 71 -6.50 -11.97 -3.41
N ILE A 72 -5.26 -11.82 -2.91
CA ILE A 72 -4.82 -12.29 -1.60
C ILE A 72 -4.44 -11.10 -0.71
N TRP A 73 -4.82 -11.16 0.57
CA TRP A 73 -4.40 -10.18 1.56
C TRP A 73 -2.89 -10.28 1.81
N PRO A 74 -2.16 -9.16 1.80
CA PRO A 74 -0.75 -9.18 2.19
C PRO A 74 -0.60 -9.56 3.67
N ALA A 75 0.63 -9.84 4.08
CA ALA A 75 0.99 -9.97 5.49
C ALA A 75 0.46 -8.77 6.30
N GLN A 76 0.21 -9.00 7.58
CA GLN A 76 -0.26 -7.93 8.45
C GLN A 76 0.86 -6.90 8.67
N TRP A 77 0.45 -5.70 9.06
CA TRP A 77 1.41 -4.72 9.55
C TRP A 77 1.93 -5.15 10.93
N PRO A 78 3.24 -5.04 11.23
CA PRO A 78 4.32 -4.46 10.41
C PRO A 78 5.05 -5.43 9.48
N GLU A 79 4.82 -6.75 9.59
CA GLU A 79 5.55 -7.80 8.87
C GLU A 79 5.62 -7.59 7.36
N ARG A 80 4.57 -7.02 6.76
CA ARG A 80 4.53 -6.71 5.32
C ARG A 80 5.63 -5.77 4.80
N LEU A 81 6.38 -5.11 5.67
CA LEU A 81 7.54 -4.31 5.27
C LEU A 81 8.73 -5.17 4.84
N GLU A 82 8.83 -6.38 5.35
CA GLU A 82 9.99 -7.26 5.13
C GLU A 82 9.69 -8.41 4.18
N GLN A 83 8.43 -8.53 3.73
CA GLN A 83 7.96 -9.67 2.96
C GLN A 83 7.73 -9.25 1.49
N PRO A 84 8.32 -9.99 0.52
CA PRO A 84 8.01 -9.75 -0.88
C PRO A 84 6.51 -10.03 -1.12
N PRO A 85 5.82 -9.21 -1.92
CA PRO A 85 4.45 -9.51 -2.28
C PRO A 85 4.37 -10.74 -3.17
N TYR A 86 3.31 -11.54 -3.05
CA TYR A 86 3.15 -12.81 -3.78
C TYR A 86 3.13 -12.64 -5.31
N TRP A 87 2.74 -11.46 -5.80
CA TRP A 87 2.68 -11.14 -7.23
C TRP A 87 4.00 -10.61 -7.78
N LEU A 88 5.05 -10.50 -6.95
CA LEU A 88 6.38 -10.12 -7.39
C LEU A 88 7.12 -11.36 -7.90
N ASN A 89 7.54 -11.32 -9.16
CA ASN A 89 8.21 -12.46 -9.80
C ASN A 89 9.62 -12.71 -9.23
N ASP A 90 10.35 -11.64 -8.89
CA ASP A 90 11.75 -11.72 -8.46
C ASP A 90 11.89 -11.47 -6.95
N GLN A 91 11.74 -12.53 -6.18
CA GLN A 91 11.88 -12.48 -4.72
C GLN A 91 13.34 -12.36 -4.27
N GLU A 92 14.29 -12.83 -5.08
CA GLU A 92 15.72 -12.73 -4.79
C GLU A 92 16.20 -11.29 -4.94
N GLU A 93 15.82 -10.62 -6.02
CA GLU A 93 16.10 -9.20 -6.23
C GLU A 93 15.47 -8.34 -5.12
N PHE A 94 14.23 -8.62 -4.73
CA PHE A 94 13.61 -7.94 -3.59
C PHE A 94 14.44 -8.09 -2.31
N THR A 95 14.87 -9.30 -2.00
CA THR A 95 15.64 -9.58 -0.78
C THR A 95 17.00 -8.89 -0.82
N ALA A 96 17.66 -8.88 -1.97
CA ALA A 96 18.92 -8.18 -2.17
C ALA A 96 18.76 -6.65 -2.03
N ASP A 97 17.76 -6.06 -2.70
CA ASP A 97 17.43 -4.63 -2.60
C ASP A 97 17.09 -4.24 -1.16
N TYR A 98 16.26 -5.04 -0.48
CA TYR A 98 15.87 -4.81 0.91
C TYR A 98 17.07 -4.77 1.86
N ASN A 99 18.02 -5.70 1.72
CA ASN A 99 19.23 -5.73 2.53
C ASN A 99 20.14 -4.54 2.25
N ASN A 100 20.34 -4.20 0.97
CA ASN A 100 21.11 -3.02 0.57
C ASN A 100 20.48 -1.74 1.12
N TRP A 101 19.15 -1.66 1.05
CA TRP A 101 18.36 -0.53 1.53
C TRP A 101 18.49 -0.35 3.04
N LYS A 102 18.39 -1.44 3.83
CA LYS A 102 18.65 -1.40 5.29
C LYS A 102 20.02 -0.83 5.61
N THR A 103 21.06 -1.27 4.90
CA THR A 103 22.42 -0.77 5.08
C THR A 103 22.51 0.73 4.76
N PHE A 104 21.91 1.17 3.66
CA PHE A 104 21.92 2.58 3.26
C PHE A 104 21.18 3.49 4.24
N VAL A 105 19.98 3.10 4.70
CA VAL A 105 19.22 3.85 5.70
C VAL A 105 20.03 4.00 6.99
N TYR A 106 20.65 2.92 7.45
CA TYR A 106 21.45 2.95 8.67
C TYR A 106 22.70 3.83 8.51
N GLN A 107 23.47 3.65 7.43
CA GLN A 107 24.73 4.37 7.25
C GLN A 107 24.51 5.86 6.91
N SER A 108 23.63 6.16 5.97
CA SER A 108 23.49 7.51 5.43
C SER A 108 22.39 8.31 6.12
N TYR A 109 21.15 7.78 6.16
CA TYR A 109 20.04 8.56 6.67
C TYR A 109 20.12 8.79 8.17
N LEU A 110 20.25 7.72 8.93
CA LEU A 110 20.21 7.81 10.38
C LEU A 110 21.42 8.55 10.97
N ASN A 111 22.61 8.33 10.41
CA ASN A 111 23.85 8.78 11.02
C ASN A 111 24.45 10.05 10.38
N GLU A 112 24.24 10.31 9.09
CA GLU A 112 24.99 11.35 8.36
C GLU A 112 24.17 12.59 8.01
N MET A 113 22.83 12.52 8.00
CA MET A 113 22.00 13.66 7.56
C MET A 113 21.73 14.73 8.62
N GLY A 114 22.14 14.53 9.87
CA GLY A 114 21.92 15.50 10.95
C GLY A 114 20.45 15.81 11.24
N ILE A 115 19.55 14.90 10.87
CA ILE A 115 18.10 15.03 11.08
C ILE A 115 17.75 14.58 12.49
N ASP A 116 16.95 15.36 13.20
CA ASP A 116 16.31 14.92 14.45
C ASP A 116 15.12 14.01 14.14
N TRP A 117 15.41 12.71 14.11
CA TRP A 117 14.44 11.65 13.84
C TRP A 117 13.31 11.56 14.86
N SER A 118 13.43 12.17 16.05
CA SER A 118 12.39 12.12 17.09
C SER A 118 11.07 12.80 16.67
N SER A 119 11.16 13.75 15.75
CA SER A 119 10.03 14.51 15.19
C SER A 119 9.46 13.90 13.90
N VAL A 120 10.22 13.03 13.25
CA VAL A 120 9.84 12.40 11.98
C VAL A 120 9.00 11.15 12.26
N ARG A 121 7.94 10.96 11.47
CA ARG A 121 7.02 9.82 11.61
C ARG A 121 7.06 8.86 10.43
N ASN A 122 7.32 9.37 9.22
CA ASN A 122 7.37 8.58 7.99
C ASN A 122 8.45 9.15 7.06
N VAL A 123 9.20 8.29 6.39
CA VAL A 123 10.08 8.66 5.27
C VAL A 123 9.73 7.81 4.07
N MET A 124 9.70 8.45 2.90
CA MET A 124 9.53 7.78 1.62
C MET A 124 10.72 8.14 0.75
N ASP A 125 11.48 7.14 0.29
CA ASP A 125 12.50 7.35 -0.74
C ASP A 125 11.90 7.02 -2.10
N MET A 126 11.76 8.04 -2.94
CA MET A 126 11.20 7.90 -4.29
C MET A 126 12.22 7.33 -5.31
N LYS A 127 13.49 7.15 -4.92
CA LYS A 127 14.55 6.53 -5.73
C LYS A 127 14.80 5.06 -5.39
N ALA A 128 14.29 4.57 -4.27
CA ALA A 128 14.40 3.17 -3.92
C ALA A 128 13.47 2.34 -4.83
N VAL A 129 13.98 1.20 -5.33
CA VAL A 129 13.26 0.34 -6.28
C VAL A 129 12.10 -0.35 -5.57
N TYR A 130 12.40 -1.15 -4.53
CA TYR A 130 11.39 -1.82 -3.70
C TYR A 130 11.34 -1.25 -2.27
N GLY A 131 12.45 -0.69 -1.77
CA GLY A 131 12.59 -0.16 -0.41
C GLY A 131 11.93 1.20 -0.11
N GLY A 132 11.13 1.77 -1.02
CA GLY A 132 10.69 3.19 -0.97
C GLY A 132 9.82 3.63 0.20
N TYR A 133 9.47 2.75 1.15
CA TYR A 133 8.70 3.11 2.34
C TYR A 133 9.46 2.71 3.61
N VAL A 134 9.95 3.71 4.35
CA VAL A 134 10.48 3.54 5.70
C VAL A 134 9.51 4.18 6.68
N LEU A 135 8.68 3.35 7.30
CA LEU A 135 7.92 3.76 8.48
C LEU A 135 8.85 3.66 9.68
N PHE A 136 9.42 4.80 10.07
CA PHE A 136 10.35 4.95 11.20
C PHE A 136 9.81 4.49 12.56
N ASN A 137 8.51 4.15 12.65
CA ASN A 137 7.95 3.50 13.83
C ASN A 137 8.54 2.11 14.13
N LEU A 138 9.35 1.51 13.24
CA LEU A 138 10.15 0.33 13.59
C LEU A 138 11.19 0.64 14.69
N TYR A 139 11.82 1.82 14.69
CA TYR A 139 12.80 2.17 15.73
C TYR A 139 12.17 2.57 17.07
N SER A 140 10.88 2.93 17.11
CA SER A 140 10.19 3.12 18.39
C SER A 140 9.69 1.81 19.00
N TYR A 141 9.58 0.72 18.24
CA TYR A 141 9.24 -0.59 18.78
C TYR A 141 10.47 -1.33 19.33
N ASP A 142 11.63 -1.23 18.68
CA ASP A 142 12.87 -1.89 19.13
C ASP A 142 13.63 -1.14 20.24
N ILE A 143 13.18 0.06 20.65
CA ILE A 143 13.76 0.82 21.78
C ILE A 143 12.87 0.75 23.03
N ILE A 144 11.66 0.17 22.93
CA ILE A 144 10.72 0.05 24.07
C ILE A 144 10.69 -1.38 24.66
N HIS A 145 11.61 -2.27 24.26
CA HIS A 145 11.95 -3.48 25.01
C HIS A 145 13.46 -3.71 25.10
#